data_AF-A0A947G5Q4-F1
#
_entry.id   AF-A0A947G5Q4-F1
#
_cell.length_a   1.000
_cell.length_b   1.000
_cell.length_c   1.000
_cell.angle_alpha   90.00
_cell.angle_beta   90.00
_cell.angle_gamma   90.00
#
_symmetry.space_group_name_H-M   'P 1'
#
loop_
_entity.id
_entity.type
_entity.pdbx_description
1 polymer ?
#
loop_
_entity_poly.entity_id
_entity_poly.type
_entity_poly.pdbx_seq_one_letter_code
_entity_poly.pdbx_strand_id
1 'polypeptide(L)' 'ASRRRLSPTIACRDKWRRIELLQQSEHFRTSYRCALEAWVTGDREVAFPVGTYKMRILHRVRVAEA' A
#
# COMPACT_ATOMS: atom_id res chain seq x y z
N ALA A 1 25.39 1.70 -16.98
CA ALA A 1 24.04 1.09 -16.97
C ALA A 1 22.98 2.17 -16.85
N SER A 2 21.95 2.18 -17.70
CA SER A 2 20.92 3.21 -17.70
C SER A 2 20.08 3.18 -16.42
N ARG A 3 19.96 4.33 -15.73
CA ARG A 3 19.20 4.48 -14.45
C ARG A 3 17.69 4.24 -14.60
N ARG A 4 17.20 3.99 -15.82
CA ARG A 4 15.77 3.79 -16.15
C ARG A 4 15.16 2.51 -15.54
N ARG A 5 15.97 1.54 -15.10
CA ARG A 5 15.47 0.33 -14.42
C ARG A 5 15.38 0.47 -12.90
N LEU A 6 15.80 1.59 -12.34
CA LEU A 6 15.69 1.86 -10.90
C LEU A 6 14.39 2.62 -10.64
N SER A 7 13.48 2.00 -9.89
CA SER A 7 12.34 2.72 -9.34
C SER A 7 12.86 3.71 -8.27
N PRO A 8 12.67 5.02 -8.45
CA PRO A 8 13.21 6.03 -7.54
C PRO A 8 12.68 5.87 -6.11
N THR A 9 11.49 5.28 -5.93
CA THR A 9 10.86 5.01 -4.62
C THR A 9 11.66 4.01 -3.76
N ILE A 10 12.44 3.12 -4.38
CA ILE A 10 13.22 2.07 -3.69
C ILE A 10 14.73 2.17 -3.99
N ALA A 11 15.15 3.17 -4.76
CA ALA A 11 16.53 3.36 -5.15
C ALA A 11 17.36 3.97 -4.00
N CYS A 12 17.78 3.13 -3.06
CA CYS A 12 18.72 3.50 -2.00
C CYS A 12 20.02 2.68 -2.10
N ARG A 13 21.12 3.23 -1.55
CA ARG A 13 22.43 2.58 -1.53
C ARG A 13 22.48 1.43 -0.52
N ASP A 14 21.72 1.54 0.56
CA ASP A 14 21.61 0.53 1.61
C ASP A 14 20.71 -0.63 1.16
N LYS A 15 21.30 -1.83 1.09
CA LYS A 15 20.59 -3.05 0.68
C LYS A 15 19.46 -3.39 1.65
N TRP A 16 19.68 -3.27 2.96
CA TRP A 16 18.70 -3.67 3.97
C TRP A 16 17.51 -2.71 3.97
N ARG A 17 17.77 -1.41 3.87
CA ARG A 17 16.71 -0.41 3.73
C ARG A 17 15.87 -0.64 2.48
N ARG A 18 16.50 -1.06 1.37
CA ARG A 18 15.77 -1.40 0.14
C ARG A 18 14.86 -2.62 0.33
N ILE A 19 15.33 -3.65 1.01
CA ILE A 19 14.53 -4.86 1.30
C ILE A 19 13.33 -4.51 2.18
N GLU A 20 13.55 -3.71 3.22
CA GLU A 20 12.49 -3.25 4.12
C GLU A 20 11.41 -2.46 3.36
N LEU A 21 11.81 -1.53 2.48
CA LEU A 21 10.86 -0.75 1.67
C LEU A 21 10.05 -1.63 0.70
N LEU A 22 10.67 -2.68 0.14
CA LEU A 22 9.99 -3.65 -0.72
C LEU A 22 8.96 -4.44 0.09
N GLN A 23 9.33 -4.92 1.28
CA GLN A 23 8.43 -5.65 2.17
C GLN A 23 7.26 -4.79 2.63
N GLN A 24 7.51 -3.53 3.01
CA GLN A 24 6.45 -2.58 3.36
C GLN A 24 5.51 -2.32 2.17
N SER A 25 6.06 -2.16 0.97
CA SER A 25 5.28 -1.95 -0.25
C SER A 25 4.41 -3.16 -0.59
N GLU A 26 4.97 -4.37 -0.46
CA GLU A 26 4.23 -5.62 -0.65
C GLU A 26 3.13 -5.77 0.39
N HIS A 27 3.44 -5.56 1.68
CA HIS A 27 2.49 -5.63 2.77
C HIS A 27 1.32 -4.66 2.56
N PHE A 28 1.60 -3.39 2.24
CA PHE A 28 0.56 -2.41 1.93
C PHE A 28 -0.34 -2.85 0.78
N ARG A 29 0.25 -3.37 -0.31
CA ARG A 29 -0.52 -3.83 -1.49
C ARG A 29 -1.40 -5.03 -1.17
N THR A 30 -0.89 -5.99 -0.39
CA THR A 30 -1.66 -7.16 0.03
C THR A 30 -2.82 -6.75 0.92
N SER A 31 -2.56 -5.96 1.97
CA SER A 31 -3.59 -5.46 2.88
C SER A 31 -4.66 -4.63 2.16
N TYR A 32 -4.26 -3.78 1.21
CA TYR A 32 -5.20 -3.01 0.39
C TYR A 32 -6.08 -3.92 -0.47
N ARG A 33 -5.51 -4.95 -1.10
CA ARG A 33 -6.27 -5.89 -1.95
C ARG A 33 -7.28 -6.69 -1.14
N CYS A 34 -6.90 -7.21 0.02
CA CYS A 34 -7.82 -7.92 0.91
C CYS A 34 -8.96 -7.01 1.38
N ALA A 35 -8.66 -5.78 1.79
CA ALA A 35 -9.69 -4.82 2.19
C ALA A 35 -10.62 -4.46 1.02
N LEU A 36 -10.07 -4.27 -0.17
CA LEU A 36 -10.87 -3.97 -1.36
C LEU A 36 -11.78 -5.14 -1.74
N GLU A 37 -11.28 -6.37 -1.66
CA GLU A 37 -12.08 -7.57 -1.94
C GLU A 37 -13.27 -7.68 -0.99
N ALA A 38 -13.02 -7.57 0.33
CA ALA A 38 -14.08 -7.56 1.33
C ALA A 38 -15.10 -6.42 1.10
N TRP A 39 -14.60 -5.22 0.75
CA TRP A 39 -15.45 -4.07 0.45
C TRP A 39 -16.31 -4.24 -0.79
N VAL A 40 -15.78 -4.87 -1.83
CA VAL A 40 -16.51 -5.21 -3.06
C VAL A 40 -17.55 -6.29 -2.80
N THR A 41 -17.26 -7.26 -1.94
CA THR A 41 -18.24 -8.29 -1.53
C THR A 41 -19.32 -7.77 -0.58
N GLY A 42 -19.22 -6.51 -0.14
CA GLY A 42 -20.29 -5.81 0.58
C GLY A 42 -19.96 -5.42 2.02
N ASP A 43 -18.80 -5.79 2.56
CA ASP A 43 -18.37 -5.38 3.89
C ASP A 43 -17.93 -3.91 3.89
N ARG A 44 -18.79 -3.02 4.39
CA ARG A 44 -18.49 -1.58 4.47
C ARG A 44 -17.72 -1.17 5.71
N GLU A 45 -17.57 -2.07 6.68
CA GLU A 45 -16.85 -1.82 7.93
C GLU A 45 -15.37 -2.20 7.86
N VAL A 46 -14.95 -2.87 6.79
CA VAL A 46 -13.54 -3.22 6.59
C VAL A 46 -12.63 -1.99 6.64
N ALA A 47 -11.55 -2.10 7.42
CA ALA A 47 -10.55 -1.06 7.56
C ALA A 47 -9.49 -1.18 6.46
N PHE A 48 -9.33 -0.13 5.66
CA PHE A 48 -8.26 -0.02 4.67
C PHE A 48 -6.93 0.37 5.34
N PRO A 49 -5.77 -0.04 4.79
CA PRO A 49 -4.48 0.33 5.34
C PRO A 49 -4.22 1.85 5.21
N VAL A 50 -3.44 2.40 6.14
CA VAL A 50 -2.96 3.78 6.11
C VAL A 50 -2.26 4.08 4.79
N GLY A 51 -2.54 5.24 4.21
CA GLY A 51 -2.09 5.62 2.87
C GLY A 51 -3.15 5.42 1.78
N THR A 52 -4.29 4.81 2.11
CA THR A 52 -5.43 4.69 1.20
C THR A 52 -6.21 6.01 1.07
N TYR A 53 -5.74 6.92 0.23
CA TYR A 53 -6.35 8.25 0.08
C TYR A 53 -7.66 8.27 -0.74
N LYS A 54 -7.66 7.66 -1.93
CA LYS A 54 -8.81 7.75 -2.86
C LYS A 54 -10.06 7.09 -2.30
N MET A 55 -9.94 5.89 -1.72
CA MET A 55 -11.10 5.22 -1.12
C MET A 55 -11.65 6.00 0.07
N ARG A 56 -10.78 6.60 0.88
CA ARG A 56 -11.20 7.43 2.02
C ARG A 56 -12.00 8.64 1.56
N ILE A 57 -11.55 9.36 0.53
CA ILE A 57 -12.21 10.60 0.09
C ILE A 57 -13.46 10.33 -0.74
N LEU A 58 -13.38 9.42 -1.73
CA LEU A 58 -14.47 9.20 -2.69
C LEU A 58 -15.56 8.27 -2.16
N HIS A 59 -15.17 7.30 -1.32
CA HIS A 59 -16.07 6.24 -0.84
C HIS A 59 -16.23 6.23 0.67
N ARG A 60 -15.58 7.15 1.40
CA ARG A 60 -15.68 7.31 2.86
C ARG A 60 -15.39 6.03 3.64
N VAL A 61 -14.49 5.19 3.12
CA VAL A 61 -14.11 3.94 3.79
C VAL A 61 -13.37 4.21 5.09
N ARG A 62 -13.45 3.28 6.03
CA ARG A 62 -12.67 3.31 7.26
C ARG A 62 -11.20 3.06 6.93
N VAL A 63 -10.31 3.77 7.61
CA VAL A 63 -8.86 3.61 7.48
C VAL A 63 -8.29 3.28 8.86
N ALA A 64 -7.40 2.29 8.92
CA ALA A 64 -6.72 1.92 10.15
C ALA A 64 -5.87 3.10 10.69
N GLU A 65 -5.60 3.12 11.99
CA GLU A 65 -4.66 4.08 12.58
C GLU A 65 -3.21 3.71 12.21
N ALA A 66 -2.33 4.72 12.23
CA ALA A 66 -0.93 4.64 11.79
C ALA A 66 0.03 4.30 12.92
#